data_AF-A0A2E1EMX6-F1
#
_entry.id   AF-A0A2E1EMX6-F1
#
_cell.length_a   1.000
_cell.length_b   1.000
_cell.length_c   1.000
_cell.angle_alpha   90.00
_cell.angle_beta   90.00
_cell.angle_gamma   90.00
#
_symmetry.space_group_name_H-M   'P 1'
#
loop_
_entity.id
_entity.type
_entity.pdbx_description
1 polymer ?
#
loop_
_entity_poly.entity_id
_entity_poly.type
_entity_poly.pdbx_seq_one_letter_code
_entity_poly.pdbx_strand_id
1 'polypeptide(L)'
;MKIKTYKESIDLGDGRTITLETGKLAKQAHGSVVVQMGKAMLLCTVVSNYEASKVDFLPLTVDYREKFAAAGRYPGGFFKREARPSDGEVLTMRLVDRVLRPLFPKDYHSEVQVMIQLMSHDEDVMPDALAGLAASAAIQLSDFPFECAISEARVARVNGKFIINPSRAQLADADIEIMVGASADSVMMVEGEMDECSEEEMAEAIKFAHESIKIQIEAQERLANAVGRKEVREYDTSEENEDLAKQIHDSCYDKCYAIAKKGTSKAERSLAFSNLKEEIKASFSEEEIEENGKLIGKYFSKSQKEAIRELTLSEGFRLDGRKTDEIRDIWAEVDYLPSTHGSAIFTRGETQALATVTLGTSRDANKIDMPSYEGEETFYLHYNFPPFCTGEARPLRGTSRREVGHGNLAQRGL
;
A
#
# COMPACT_ATOMS: atom_id res chain seq x y z
N MET A 1 1.58 -38.53 16.50
CA MET A 1 1.27 -37.90 15.20
C MET A 1 2.47 -37.07 14.78
N LYS A 2 3.20 -37.43 13.71
CA LYS A 2 4.30 -36.58 13.21
C LYS A 2 3.68 -35.48 12.34
N ILE A 3 3.90 -34.23 12.70
CA ILE A 3 3.48 -33.09 11.88
C ILE A 3 4.39 -33.08 10.64
N LYS A 4 3.80 -33.16 9.44
CA LYS A 4 4.52 -32.95 8.18
C LYS A 4 4.74 -31.45 8.00
N THR A 5 5.98 -31.05 7.80
CA THR A 5 6.36 -29.66 7.51
C THR A 5 7.07 -29.58 6.17
N TYR A 6 6.98 -28.43 5.54
CA TYR A 6 7.68 -28.10 4.30
C TYR A 6 8.49 -26.84 4.56
N LYS A 7 9.72 -26.80 4.03
CA LYS A 7 10.65 -25.71 4.28
C LYS A 7 11.46 -25.39 3.04
N GLU A 8 11.54 -24.11 2.71
CA GLU A 8 12.44 -23.55 1.70
C GLU A 8 13.39 -22.54 2.34
N SER A 9 14.54 -22.32 1.72
CA SER A 9 15.56 -21.37 2.19
C SER A 9 15.98 -20.44 1.05
N ILE A 10 16.25 -19.19 1.39
CA ILE A 10 16.69 -18.11 0.52
C ILE A 10 18.01 -17.61 1.07
N ASP A 11 19.09 -17.75 0.29
CA ASP A 11 20.41 -17.23 0.63
C ASP A 11 20.52 -15.77 0.18
N LEU A 12 20.98 -14.89 1.08
CA LEU A 12 21.22 -13.47 0.77
C LEU A 12 22.62 -13.21 0.20
N GLY A 13 23.48 -14.23 0.13
CA GLY A 13 24.83 -14.14 -0.46
C GLY A 13 25.91 -13.61 0.49
N ASP A 14 25.54 -13.28 1.72
CA ASP A 14 26.45 -12.77 2.76
C ASP A 14 26.50 -13.67 4.01
N GLY A 15 26.01 -14.91 3.88
CA GLY A 15 25.92 -15.88 4.96
C GLY A 15 24.62 -15.80 5.78
N ARG A 16 23.78 -14.77 5.55
CA ARG A 16 22.43 -14.71 6.11
C ARG A 16 21.45 -15.50 5.24
N THR A 17 20.43 -16.08 5.86
CA THR A 17 19.43 -16.89 5.19
C THR A 17 18.04 -16.57 5.72
N ILE A 18 17.07 -16.45 4.82
CA ILE A 18 15.65 -16.39 5.15
C ILE A 18 15.07 -17.77 4.91
N THR A 19 14.26 -18.28 5.84
CA THR A 19 13.58 -19.56 5.67
C THR A 19 12.07 -19.40 5.71
N LEU A 20 11.38 -20.16 4.86
CA LEU A 20 9.92 -20.21 4.77
C LEU A 20 9.47 -21.61 5.22
N GLU A 21 8.67 -21.71 6.27
CA GLU A 21 8.15 -22.99 6.79
C GLU A 21 6.62 -23.00 6.83
N THR A 22 6.00 -24.12 6.42
CA THR A 22 4.55 -24.33 6.58
C THR A 22 4.20 -25.74 7.07
N GLY A 23 2.94 -25.94 7.45
CA GLY A 23 2.38 -27.21 7.92
C GLY A 23 2.36 -27.38 9.44
N LYS A 24 3.05 -26.52 10.20
CA LYS A 24 3.12 -26.61 11.67
C LYS A 24 2.05 -25.80 12.39
N LEU A 25 1.90 -24.53 12.06
CA LEU A 25 1.02 -23.56 12.72
C LEU A 25 -0.20 -23.23 11.86
N ALA A 26 -1.26 -22.70 12.49
CA ALA A 26 -2.43 -22.12 11.82
C ALA A 26 -3.07 -22.97 10.70
N LYS A 27 -3.19 -24.29 10.91
CA LYS A 27 -3.68 -25.26 9.91
C LYS A 27 -5.11 -25.04 9.40
N GLN A 28 -5.90 -24.21 10.07
CA GLN A 28 -7.25 -23.85 9.65
C GLN A 28 -7.30 -22.62 8.74
N ALA A 29 -6.22 -21.85 8.64
CA ALA A 29 -6.15 -20.76 7.68
C ALA A 29 -6.08 -21.32 6.26
N HIS A 30 -6.56 -20.55 5.27
CA HIS A 30 -6.44 -20.95 3.87
C HIS A 30 -4.98 -21.01 3.44
N GLY A 31 -4.13 -20.14 3.98
CA GLY A 31 -2.68 -20.23 3.85
C GLY A 31 -1.99 -19.78 5.13
N SER A 32 -0.85 -20.40 5.45
CA SER A 32 -0.02 -19.97 6.57
C SER A 32 1.44 -20.30 6.34
N VAL A 33 2.32 -19.41 6.78
CA VAL A 33 3.77 -19.56 6.67
C VAL A 33 4.45 -18.91 7.87
N VAL A 34 5.55 -19.51 8.29
CA VAL A 34 6.50 -18.92 9.23
C VAL A 34 7.71 -18.49 8.42
N VAL A 35 8.01 -17.19 8.43
CA VAL A 35 9.22 -16.63 7.84
C VAL A 35 10.22 -16.38 8.96
N GLN A 36 11.47 -16.82 8.76
CA GLN A 36 12.52 -16.66 9.75
C GLN A 36 13.82 -16.16 9.12
N MET A 37 14.42 -15.14 9.70
CA MET A 37 15.81 -14.71 9.45
C MET A 37 16.49 -14.50 10.81
N GLY A 38 17.64 -15.12 11.03
CA GLY A 38 18.24 -15.16 12.37
C GLY A 38 17.26 -15.75 13.40
N LYS A 39 17.02 -15.03 14.49
CA LYS A 39 16.02 -15.35 15.53
C LYS A 39 14.68 -14.64 15.30
N ALA A 40 14.58 -13.76 14.31
CA ALA A 40 13.34 -13.07 14.00
C ALA A 40 12.40 -14.03 13.29
N MET A 41 11.20 -14.23 13.83
CA MET A 41 10.20 -15.14 13.27
C MET A 41 8.87 -14.42 13.12
N LEU A 42 8.31 -14.43 11.91
CA LEU A 42 6.99 -13.90 11.62
C LEU A 42 6.06 -15.05 11.26
N LEU A 43 4.88 -15.10 11.87
CA LEU A 43 3.77 -15.94 11.43
C LEU A 43 2.85 -15.10 10.56
N CYS A 44 2.67 -15.50 9.31
CA CYS A 44 1.63 -14.94 8.44
C CYS A 44 0.53 -15.97 8.19
N THR A 45 -0.71 -15.52 8.27
CA THR A 45 -1.91 -16.31 7.95
C THR A 45 -2.84 -15.52 7.04
N VAL A 46 -3.46 -16.22 6.10
CA VAL A 46 -4.45 -15.63 5.20
C VAL A 46 -5.77 -16.38 5.26
N VAL A 47 -6.87 -15.62 5.32
CA VAL A 47 -8.24 -16.12 5.31
C VAL A 47 -9.07 -15.29 4.35
N SER A 48 -9.91 -15.94 3.54
CA SER A 48 -10.87 -15.28 2.67
C SER A 48 -12.21 -16.00 2.76
N ASN A 49 -13.30 -15.26 2.90
CA ASN A 49 -14.64 -15.84 2.89
C ASN A 49 -14.94 -16.46 1.51
N TYR A 50 -15.69 -17.55 1.49
CA TYR A 50 -16.15 -18.16 0.23
C TYR A 50 -17.28 -17.35 -0.40
N GLU A 51 -18.15 -16.77 0.42
CA GLU A 51 -19.22 -15.87 -0.04
C GLU A 51 -18.72 -14.43 -0.15
N ALA A 52 -19.10 -13.76 -1.24
CA ALA A 52 -18.78 -12.36 -1.48
C ALA A 52 -19.51 -11.44 -0.48
N SER A 53 -18.83 -10.35 -0.09
CA SER A 53 -19.47 -9.28 0.69
C SER A 53 -20.39 -8.45 -0.20
N LYS A 54 -21.30 -7.70 0.43
CA LYS A 54 -22.21 -6.75 -0.26
C LYS A 54 -21.53 -5.45 -0.71
N VAL A 55 -20.24 -5.29 -0.41
CA VAL A 55 -19.47 -4.10 -0.79
C VAL A 55 -19.04 -4.16 -2.26
N ASP A 56 -18.85 -3.00 -2.87
CA ASP A 56 -18.47 -2.81 -4.28
C ASP A 56 -16.96 -2.55 -4.48
N PHE A 57 -16.16 -2.93 -3.50
CA PHE A 57 -14.70 -2.79 -3.50
C PHE A 57 -14.07 -4.05 -2.90
N LEU A 58 -12.76 -4.25 -3.07
CA LEU A 58 -12.02 -5.33 -2.42
C LEU A 58 -11.88 -5.09 -0.90
N PRO A 59 -12.58 -5.83 -0.03
CA PRO A 59 -12.43 -5.76 1.43
C PRO A 59 -11.15 -6.50 1.90
N LEU A 60 -9.99 -6.01 1.49
CA LEU A 60 -8.69 -6.50 1.95
C LEU A 60 -8.27 -5.76 3.23
N THR A 61 -8.02 -6.53 4.28
CA THR A 61 -7.42 -6.07 5.54
C THR A 61 -6.06 -6.71 5.75
N VAL A 62 -5.01 -5.89 5.75
CA VAL A 62 -3.69 -6.26 6.25
C VAL A 62 -3.54 -5.77 7.69
N ASP A 63 -3.19 -6.68 8.60
CA ASP A 63 -2.89 -6.39 10.02
C ASP A 63 -1.53 -6.99 10.38
N TYR A 64 -0.53 -6.12 10.59
CA TYR A 64 0.80 -6.47 11.07
C TYR A 64 0.91 -6.11 12.55
N ARG A 65 1.36 -7.04 13.39
CA ARG A 65 1.46 -6.86 14.84
C ARG A 65 2.77 -7.36 15.42
N GLU A 66 3.37 -6.54 16.26
CA GLU A 66 4.50 -6.93 17.08
C GLU A 66 4.02 -7.25 18.50
N LYS A 67 4.21 -8.49 18.94
CA LYS A 67 3.93 -8.86 20.33
C LYS A 67 5.12 -8.54 21.20
N PHE A 68 4.90 -7.92 22.36
CA PHE A 68 5.98 -7.67 23.31
C PHE A 68 6.60 -8.98 23.82
N ALA A 69 5.78 -10.03 23.91
CA ALA A 69 6.25 -11.38 24.22
C ALA A 69 7.27 -11.93 23.22
N ALA A 70 7.30 -11.45 21.96
CA ALA A 70 8.31 -11.84 20.98
C ALA A 70 9.73 -11.41 21.38
N ALA A 71 9.85 -10.34 22.18
CA ALA A 71 11.09 -9.87 22.78
C ALA A 71 11.19 -10.23 24.28
N GLY A 72 10.29 -11.06 24.81
CA GLY A 72 10.25 -11.40 26.24
C GLY A 72 9.93 -10.21 27.17
N ARG A 73 9.25 -9.18 26.65
CA ARG A 73 8.92 -7.93 27.36
C ARG A 73 7.43 -7.84 27.67
N TYR A 74 7.07 -6.99 28.63
CA TYR A 74 5.69 -6.57 28.85
C TYR A 74 5.42 -5.26 28.10
N PRO A 75 4.21 -5.04 27.56
CA PRO A 75 3.82 -3.74 27.02
C PRO A 75 3.98 -2.62 28.06
N GLY A 76 4.46 -1.47 27.60
CA GLY A 76 4.48 -0.23 28.36
C GLY A 76 3.07 0.21 28.82
N GLY A 77 3.02 1.14 29.78
CA GLY A 77 1.76 1.71 30.28
C GLY A 77 1.05 0.91 31.37
N PHE A 78 -0.14 1.38 31.75
CA PHE A 78 -0.94 0.82 32.86
C PHE A 78 -1.57 -0.52 32.50
N PHE A 79 -2.12 -0.62 31.27
CA PHE A 79 -2.69 -1.86 30.76
C PHE A 79 -1.58 -2.70 30.12
N LYS A 80 -1.27 -3.86 30.72
CA LYS A 80 -0.24 -4.80 30.25
C LYS A 80 -0.69 -5.65 29.05
N ARG A 81 -1.22 -4.99 28.03
CA ARG A 81 -1.80 -5.61 26.84
C ARG A 81 -1.61 -4.71 25.62
N GLU A 82 -1.24 -5.30 24.48
CA GLU A 82 -1.15 -4.59 23.22
C GLU A 82 -2.54 -4.09 22.78
N ALA A 83 -2.62 -2.83 22.36
CA ALA A 83 -3.86 -2.15 22.04
C ALA A 83 -3.90 -1.68 20.57
N ARG A 84 -4.07 -0.39 20.35
CA ARG A 84 -4.00 0.23 19.03
C ARG A 84 -2.61 -0.04 18.42
N PRO A 85 -2.52 -0.26 17.11
CA PRO A 85 -1.23 -0.42 16.47
C PRO A 85 -0.39 0.86 16.54
N SER A 86 0.92 0.70 16.64
CA SER A 86 1.89 1.80 16.56
C SER A 86 1.95 2.36 15.14
N ASP A 87 2.57 3.53 14.98
CA ASP A 87 2.76 4.13 13.67
C ASP A 87 3.66 3.24 12.79
N GLY A 88 4.70 2.64 13.36
CA GLY A 88 5.54 1.64 12.68
C GLY A 88 4.73 0.43 12.18
N GLU A 89 3.84 -0.14 13.02
CA GLU A 89 2.98 -1.24 12.61
C GLU A 89 2.01 -0.83 11.48
N VAL A 90 1.44 0.37 11.57
CA VAL A 90 0.55 0.93 10.52
C VAL A 90 1.31 1.14 9.21
N LEU A 91 2.55 1.62 9.24
CA LEU A 91 3.38 1.81 8.06
C LEU A 91 3.70 0.47 7.40
N THR A 92 4.06 -0.56 8.16
CA THR A 92 4.28 -1.92 7.64
C THR A 92 3.02 -2.50 7.00
N MET A 93 1.85 -2.34 7.63
CA MET A 93 0.57 -2.74 7.01
C MET A 93 0.35 -2.09 5.65
N ARG A 94 0.73 -0.81 5.50
CA ARG A 94 0.54 -0.06 4.26
C ARG A 94 1.51 -0.47 3.17
N LEU A 95 2.75 -0.79 3.49
CA LEU A 95 3.73 -1.32 2.53
C LEU A 95 3.15 -2.58 1.87
N VAL A 96 2.81 -3.56 2.69
CA VAL A 96 2.26 -4.85 2.24
C VAL A 96 0.94 -4.67 1.47
N ASP A 97 -0.01 -3.88 1.97
CA ASP A 97 -1.30 -3.66 1.30
C ASP A 97 -1.13 -3.06 -0.12
N ARG A 98 -0.19 -2.12 -0.30
CA ARG A 98 0.06 -1.45 -1.58
C ARG A 98 0.53 -2.41 -2.66
N VAL A 99 1.31 -3.44 -2.30
CA VAL A 99 1.83 -4.43 -3.24
C VAL A 99 0.81 -5.53 -3.53
N LEU A 100 0.08 -5.98 -2.51
CA LEU A 100 -0.90 -7.06 -2.67
C LEU A 100 -2.18 -6.62 -3.39
N ARG A 101 -2.73 -5.46 -3.04
CA ARG A 101 -4.07 -5.02 -3.46
C ARG A 101 -4.27 -5.02 -4.99
N PRO A 102 -3.32 -4.59 -5.83
CA PRO A 102 -3.51 -4.57 -7.28
C PRO A 102 -3.57 -5.95 -7.95
N LEU A 103 -3.12 -7.02 -7.27
CA LEU A 103 -2.99 -8.37 -7.81
C LEU A 103 -4.19 -9.28 -7.54
N PHE A 104 -5.14 -8.79 -6.74
CA PHE A 104 -6.46 -9.41 -6.66
C PHE A 104 -7.30 -8.99 -7.86
N PRO A 105 -8.18 -9.87 -8.38
CA PRO A 105 -9.13 -9.49 -9.42
C PRO A 105 -9.96 -8.28 -9.00
N LYS A 106 -10.27 -7.41 -9.96
CA LYS A 106 -10.98 -6.15 -9.70
C LYS A 106 -12.39 -6.35 -9.16
N ASP A 107 -13.00 -7.49 -9.42
CA ASP A 107 -14.34 -7.89 -8.98
C ASP A 107 -14.32 -8.85 -7.79
N TYR A 108 -13.16 -9.06 -7.16
CA TYR A 108 -13.05 -9.91 -5.98
C TYR A 108 -13.57 -9.17 -4.74
N HIS A 109 -14.80 -9.49 -4.34
CA HIS A 109 -15.49 -8.85 -3.20
C HIS A 109 -15.56 -9.71 -1.93
N SER A 110 -14.90 -10.87 -1.91
CA SER A 110 -14.77 -11.68 -0.70
C SER A 110 -13.88 -10.98 0.33
N GLU A 111 -14.27 -11.03 1.60
CA GLU A 111 -13.50 -10.47 2.71
C GLU A 111 -12.18 -11.21 2.88
N VAL A 112 -11.06 -10.51 2.70
CA VAL A 112 -9.71 -11.07 2.81
C VAL A 112 -9.01 -10.47 4.01
N GLN A 113 -8.48 -11.34 4.87
CA GLN A 113 -7.65 -10.96 6.00
C GLN A 113 -6.26 -11.56 5.85
N VAL A 114 -5.25 -10.69 5.88
CA VAL A 114 -3.83 -11.03 5.96
C VAL A 114 -3.34 -10.59 7.33
N MET A 115 -3.03 -11.56 8.20
CA MET A 115 -2.50 -11.29 9.54
C MET A 115 -1.04 -11.70 9.61
N ILE A 116 -0.19 -10.76 10.00
CA ILE A 116 1.25 -10.95 10.14
C ILE A 116 1.62 -10.63 11.58
N GLN A 117 2.29 -11.55 12.26
CA GLN A 117 2.67 -11.40 13.65
C GLN A 117 4.14 -11.67 13.85
N LEU A 118 4.86 -10.72 14.47
CA LEU A 118 6.19 -10.99 15.03
C LEU A 118 6.04 -11.91 16.24
N MET A 119 6.60 -13.11 16.13
CA MET A 119 6.55 -14.18 17.13
C MET A 119 7.83 -14.30 17.95
N SER A 120 8.96 -13.94 17.36
CA SER A 120 10.28 -13.93 17.98
C SER A 120 11.07 -12.76 17.40
N HIS A 121 11.74 -12.00 18.25
CA HIS A 121 12.55 -10.84 17.85
C HIS A 121 14.04 -11.21 17.74
N ASP A 122 14.74 -10.55 16.83
CA ASP A 122 16.20 -10.52 16.73
C ASP A 122 16.62 -9.05 16.57
N GLU A 123 17.59 -8.61 17.36
CA GLU A 123 18.07 -7.22 17.37
C GLU A 123 18.73 -6.83 16.03
N ASP A 124 19.30 -7.81 15.32
CA ASP A 124 19.98 -7.60 14.05
C ASP A 124 19.05 -7.69 12.82
N VAL A 125 17.75 -7.92 13.04
CA VAL A 125 16.78 -8.11 11.96
C VAL A 125 15.61 -7.15 12.09
N MET A 126 15.37 -6.37 11.04
CA MET A 126 14.16 -5.58 10.91
C MET A 126 13.00 -6.44 10.37
N PRO A 127 11.94 -6.67 11.16
CA PRO A 127 10.88 -7.62 10.81
C PRO A 127 9.97 -7.12 9.68
N ASP A 128 9.83 -5.81 9.51
CA ASP A 128 9.04 -5.18 8.45
C ASP A 128 9.53 -5.58 7.04
N ALA A 129 10.84 -5.74 6.85
CA ALA A 129 11.43 -6.21 5.60
C ALA A 129 11.07 -7.66 5.23
N LEU A 130 10.50 -8.43 6.15
CA LEU A 130 10.04 -9.80 5.92
C LEU A 130 8.51 -9.90 5.74
N ALA A 131 7.77 -8.81 5.99
CA ALA A 131 6.32 -8.83 6.05
C ALA A 131 5.68 -9.09 4.68
N GLY A 132 6.13 -8.41 3.63
CA GLY A 132 5.64 -8.62 2.26
C GLY A 132 5.90 -10.03 1.75
N LEU A 133 7.12 -10.55 1.97
CA LEU A 133 7.48 -11.93 1.67
C LEU A 133 6.57 -12.93 2.39
N ALA A 134 6.33 -12.72 3.69
CA ALA A 134 5.46 -13.59 4.48
C ALA A 134 4.01 -13.58 3.98
N ALA A 135 3.50 -12.41 3.63
CA ALA A 135 2.15 -12.25 3.10
C ALA A 135 1.98 -12.97 1.76
N SER A 136 2.87 -12.72 0.80
CA SER A 136 2.82 -13.37 -0.51
C SER A 136 2.99 -14.89 -0.38
N ALA A 137 3.95 -15.36 0.42
CA ALA A 137 4.16 -16.78 0.64
C ALA A 137 2.91 -17.47 1.24
N ALA A 138 2.21 -16.81 2.17
CA ALA A 138 0.97 -17.33 2.72
C ALA A 138 -0.17 -17.38 1.66
N ILE A 139 -0.27 -16.38 0.78
CA ILE A 139 -1.24 -16.37 -0.33
C ILE A 139 -0.92 -17.48 -1.34
N GLN A 140 0.35 -17.71 -1.68
CA GLN A 140 0.75 -18.80 -2.58
C GLN A 140 0.44 -20.20 -2.03
N LEU A 141 0.21 -20.32 -0.72
CA LEU A 141 -0.23 -21.54 -0.04
C LEU A 141 -1.75 -21.65 0.12
N SER A 142 -2.50 -20.61 -0.30
CA SER A 142 -3.96 -20.60 -0.31
C SER A 142 -4.51 -20.95 -1.69
N ASP A 143 -5.83 -20.93 -1.77
CA ASP A 143 -6.65 -21.11 -2.97
C ASP A 143 -7.17 -19.76 -3.50
N PHE A 144 -6.57 -18.62 -3.13
CA PHE A 144 -7.08 -17.31 -3.53
C PHE A 144 -6.82 -17.02 -5.01
N PRO A 145 -7.73 -16.32 -5.71
CA PRO A 145 -7.43 -15.78 -7.02
C PRO A 145 -6.46 -14.60 -6.86
N PHE A 146 -5.19 -14.83 -7.20
CA PHE A 146 -4.10 -13.87 -7.05
C PHE A 146 -3.16 -13.99 -8.26
N GLU A 147 -2.92 -12.87 -8.95
CA GLU A 147 -2.32 -12.87 -10.29
C GLU A 147 -0.90 -13.47 -10.34
N CYS A 148 -0.03 -13.08 -9.40
CA CYS A 148 1.34 -13.61 -9.33
C CYS A 148 1.91 -13.47 -7.91
N ALA A 149 2.98 -14.22 -7.62
CA ALA A 149 3.73 -14.04 -6.37
C ALA A 149 4.51 -12.71 -6.40
N ILE A 150 4.64 -12.09 -5.23
CA ILE A 150 5.46 -10.89 -5.02
C ILE A 150 6.45 -11.10 -3.88
N SER A 151 7.37 -10.17 -3.74
CA SER A 151 8.06 -9.99 -2.47
C SER A 151 8.36 -8.51 -2.23
N GLU A 152 8.80 -8.23 -1.00
CA GLU A 152 9.36 -6.95 -0.60
C GLU A 152 10.77 -7.16 -0.07
N ALA A 153 11.68 -6.24 -0.39
CA ALA A 153 13.03 -6.23 0.14
C ALA A 153 13.44 -4.80 0.49
N ARG A 154 14.04 -4.63 1.67
CA ARG A 154 14.73 -3.40 2.03
C ARG A 154 16.11 -3.45 1.39
N VAL A 155 16.53 -2.40 0.72
CA VAL A 155 17.91 -2.21 0.29
C VAL A 155 18.43 -0.92 0.90
N ALA A 156 19.64 -0.97 1.41
CA ALA A 156 20.36 0.23 1.80
C ALA A 156 21.75 0.27 1.18
N ARG A 157 22.27 1.47 0.96
CA ARG A 157 23.66 1.67 0.56
C ARG A 157 24.46 2.09 1.78
N VAL A 158 25.40 1.24 2.18
CA VAL A 158 26.24 1.45 3.37
C VAL A 158 27.69 1.49 2.89
N ASN A 159 28.40 2.59 3.15
CA ASN A 159 29.78 2.78 2.68
C ASN A 159 29.95 2.49 1.18
N GLY A 160 29.00 2.96 0.36
CA GLY A 160 29.00 2.81 -1.10
C GLY A 160 28.62 1.42 -1.63
N LYS A 161 28.13 0.50 -0.78
CA LYS A 161 27.70 -0.85 -1.19
C LYS A 161 26.25 -1.11 -0.83
N PHE A 162 25.49 -1.65 -1.78
CA PHE A 162 24.12 -2.08 -1.53
C PHE A 162 24.07 -3.36 -0.70
N ILE A 163 23.16 -3.39 0.27
CA ILE A 163 22.91 -4.51 1.18
C ILE A 163 21.41 -4.79 1.21
N ILE A 164 21.02 -6.05 1.06
CA ILE A 164 19.62 -6.49 1.22
C ILE A 164 19.31 -6.69 2.70
N ASN A 165 18.15 -6.21 3.14
CA ASN A 165 17.61 -6.31 4.49
C ASN A 165 18.67 -5.99 5.56
N PRO A 166 19.27 -4.79 5.53
CA PRO A 166 20.29 -4.39 6.50
C PRO A 166 19.74 -4.42 7.94
N SER A 167 20.62 -4.56 8.92
CA SER A 167 20.26 -4.36 10.33
C SER A 167 20.10 -2.88 10.65
N ARG A 168 19.43 -2.56 11.76
CA ARG A 168 19.31 -1.16 12.23
C ARG A 168 20.68 -0.50 12.45
N ALA A 169 21.67 -1.26 12.93
CA ALA A 169 23.03 -0.76 13.11
C ALA A 169 23.71 -0.40 11.80
N GLN A 170 23.46 -1.17 10.72
CA GLN A 170 24.00 -0.88 9.40
C GLN A 170 23.33 0.35 8.77
N LEU A 171 22.03 0.56 9.04
CA LEU A 171 21.30 1.72 8.52
C LEU A 171 21.79 3.06 9.09
N ALA A 172 22.40 3.07 10.26
CA ALA A 172 22.97 4.30 10.84
C ALA A 172 24.07 4.92 9.97
N ASP A 173 24.72 4.11 9.12
CA ASP A 173 25.77 4.52 8.19
C ASP A 173 25.29 4.48 6.71
N ALA A 174 23.97 4.43 6.48
CA ALA A 174 23.40 4.36 5.14
C ALA A 174 23.05 5.75 4.59
N ASP A 175 23.34 5.97 3.30
CA ASP A 175 22.95 7.20 2.58
C ASP A 175 21.73 7.00 1.65
N ILE A 176 21.34 5.74 1.42
CA ILE A 176 20.13 5.35 0.70
C ILE A 176 19.47 4.23 1.50
N GLU A 177 18.17 4.34 1.76
CA GLU A 177 17.33 3.29 2.33
C GLU A 177 15.98 3.24 1.62
N ILE A 178 15.72 2.19 0.85
CA ILE A 178 14.43 2.00 0.18
C ILE A 178 13.86 0.60 0.42
N MET A 179 12.55 0.52 0.61
CA MET A 179 11.75 -0.69 0.51
C MET A 179 11.20 -0.80 -0.90
N VAL A 180 11.43 -1.93 -1.56
CA VAL A 180 10.94 -2.19 -2.91
C VAL A 180 10.01 -3.40 -2.86
N GLY A 181 8.80 -3.24 -3.40
CA GLY A 181 7.84 -4.31 -3.61
C GLY A 181 7.66 -4.59 -5.10
N ALA A 182 7.81 -5.85 -5.49
CA ALA A 182 7.80 -6.24 -6.91
C ALA A 182 7.29 -7.67 -7.12
N SER A 183 6.77 -7.93 -8.32
CA SER A 183 6.66 -9.27 -8.88
C SER A 183 7.97 -9.68 -9.58
N ALA A 184 8.02 -10.87 -10.16
CA ALA A 184 9.18 -11.32 -10.92
C ALA A 184 9.52 -10.38 -12.09
N ASP A 185 8.48 -9.79 -12.71
CA ASP A 185 8.61 -9.04 -13.96
C ASP A 185 8.51 -7.52 -13.78
N SER A 186 7.86 -7.04 -12.72
CA SER A 186 7.58 -5.61 -12.55
C SER A 186 7.71 -5.13 -11.12
N VAL A 187 8.34 -3.97 -10.96
CA VAL A 187 8.31 -3.19 -9.72
C VAL A 187 6.93 -2.54 -9.57
N MET A 188 6.38 -2.61 -8.36
CA MET A 188 5.02 -2.13 -8.06
C MET A 188 5.00 -1.02 -7.03
N MET A 189 5.94 -1.05 -6.07
CA MET A 189 5.98 -0.14 -4.95
C MET A 189 7.43 0.18 -4.57
N VAL A 190 7.71 1.46 -4.32
CA VAL A 190 8.96 1.93 -3.74
C VAL A 190 8.61 2.93 -2.65
N GLU A 191 9.27 2.82 -1.50
CA GLU A 191 9.14 3.74 -0.36
C GLU A 191 10.49 3.82 0.36
N GLY A 192 11.01 5.01 0.62
CA GLY A 192 12.32 5.13 1.25
C GLY A 192 12.72 6.56 1.59
N GLU A 193 13.96 6.71 2.00
CA GLU A 193 14.64 7.96 2.38
C GLU A 193 16.09 7.89 1.88
N MET A 194 16.61 9.04 1.45
CA MET A 194 17.94 9.14 0.84
C MET A 194 18.57 10.50 1.12
N ASP A 195 19.88 10.53 1.31
CA ASP A 195 20.68 11.74 1.46
C ASP A 195 20.99 12.35 0.09
N GLU A 196 20.01 13.02 -0.51
CA GLU A 196 20.14 13.77 -1.77
C GLU A 196 20.82 12.98 -2.92
N CYS A 197 20.47 11.70 -3.09
CA CYS A 197 21.03 10.84 -4.14
C CYS A 197 20.55 11.21 -5.56
N SER A 198 21.30 10.82 -6.59
CA SER A 198 20.88 10.99 -7.99
C SER A 198 19.78 9.99 -8.38
N GLU A 199 19.04 10.31 -9.45
CA GLU A 199 18.02 9.41 -10.00
C GLU A 199 18.62 8.07 -10.48
N GLU A 200 19.84 8.08 -11.01
CA GLU A 200 20.55 6.87 -11.41
C GLU A 200 20.87 5.97 -10.21
N GLU A 201 21.36 6.55 -9.11
CA GLU A 201 21.67 5.81 -7.88
C GLU A 201 20.41 5.16 -7.28
N MET A 202 19.29 5.88 -7.29
CA MET A 202 17.99 5.35 -6.88
C MET A 202 17.55 4.19 -7.79
N ALA A 203 17.70 4.32 -9.12
CA ALA A 203 17.35 3.26 -10.06
C ALA A 203 18.22 2.00 -9.88
N GLU A 204 19.51 2.17 -9.58
CA GLU A 204 20.42 1.07 -9.25
C GLU A 204 20.00 0.34 -7.98
N ALA A 205 19.60 1.06 -6.92
CA ALA A 205 19.09 0.47 -5.69
C ALA A 205 17.82 -0.36 -5.96
N ILE A 206 16.87 0.17 -6.74
CA ILE A 206 15.64 -0.54 -7.13
C ILE A 206 15.97 -1.83 -7.89
N LYS A 207 16.88 -1.76 -8.85
CA LYS A 207 17.33 -2.92 -9.63
C LYS A 207 17.97 -3.98 -8.73
N PHE A 208 18.85 -3.57 -7.82
CA PHE A 208 19.50 -4.48 -6.87
C PHE A 208 18.49 -5.20 -5.98
N ALA A 209 17.47 -4.48 -5.48
CA ALA A 209 16.38 -5.10 -4.71
C ALA A 209 15.56 -6.08 -5.56
N HIS A 210 15.24 -5.72 -6.81
CA HIS A 210 14.42 -6.57 -7.69
C HIS A 210 15.06 -7.93 -7.96
N GLU A 211 16.38 -7.99 -8.14
CA GLU A 211 17.10 -9.28 -8.31
C GLU A 211 16.97 -10.18 -7.07
N SER A 212 17.03 -9.62 -5.86
CA SER A 212 16.78 -10.40 -4.63
C SER A 212 15.32 -10.86 -4.54
N ILE A 213 14.37 -10.00 -4.91
CA ILE A 213 12.93 -10.32 -4.89
C ILE A 213 12.60 -11.50 -5.80
N LYS A 214 13.23 -11.61 -6.98
CA LYS A 214 13.04 -12.77 -7.88
C LYS A 214 13.41 -14.09 -7.20
N ILE A 215 14.55 -14.13 -6.50
CA ILE A 215 14.99 -15.33 -5.75
C ILE A 215 13.99 -15.67 -4.63
N GLN A 216 13.47 -14.65 -3.95
CA GLN A 216 12.45 -14.84 -2.91
C GLN A 216 11.14 -15.39 -3.49
N ILE A 217 10.71 -14.92 -4.66
CA ILE A 217 9.52 -15.42 -5.37
C ILE A 217 9.72 -16.89 -5.76
N GLU A 218 10.85 -17.26 -6.36
CA GLU A 218 11.12 -18.65 -6.73
C GLU A 218 11.04 -19.59 -5.52
N ALA A 219 11.52 -19.16 -4.35
CA ALA A 219 11.41 -19.94 -3.12
C ALA A 219 9.95 -20.13 -2.65
N GLN A 220 9.10 -19.12 -2.83
CA GLN A 220 7.66 -19.24 -2.54
C GLN A 220 7.01 -20.28 -3.46
N GLU A 221 7.34 -20.25 -4.75
CA GLU A 221 6.79 -21.18 -5.73
C GLU A 221 7.25 -22.62 -5.47
N ARG A 222 8.54 -22.82 -5.15
CA ARG A 222 9.05 -24.13 -4.72
C ARG A 222 8.32 -24.65 -3.49
N LEU A 223 8.08 -23.78 -2.49
CA LEU A 223 7.35 -24.15 -1.29
C LEU A 223 5.91 -24.57 -1.61
N ALA A 224 5.19 -23.77 -2.40
CA ALA A 224 3.82 -24.07 -2.81
C ALA A 224 3.74 -25.38 -3.61
N ASN A 225 4.69 -25.62 -4.52
CA ASN A 225 4.79 -26.86 -5.29
C ASN A 225 5.08 -28.07 -4.40
N ALA A 226 5.97 -27.94 -3.41
CA ALA A 226 6.31 -29.02 -2.49
C ALA A 226 5.11 -29.43 -1.60
N VAL A 227 4.31 -28.45 -1.17
CA VAL A 227 3.07 -28.69 -0.43
C VAL A 227 2.01 -29.36 -1.31
N GLY A 228 2.01 -29.04 -2.60
CA GLY A 228 0.96 -29.36 -3.56
C GLY A 228 0.03 -28.16 -3.68
N ARG A 229 0.22 -27.35 -4.73
CA ARG A 229 -0.56 -26.14 -4.97
C ARG A 229 -2.05 -26.45 -4.89
N LYS A 230 -2.78 -25.61 -4.16
CA LYS A 230 -4.23 -25.70 -4.12
C LYS A 230 -4.79 -25.20 -5.45
N GLU A 231 -5.88 -25.81 -5.87
CA GLU A 231 -6.66 -25.27 -6.99
C GLU A 231 -7.21 -23.90 -6.58
N VAL A 232 -7.11 -22.93 -7.47
CA VAL A 232 -7.63 -21.58 -7.25
C VAL A 232 -9.15 -21.69 -7.15
N ARG A 233 -9.73 -21.13 -6.09
CA ARG A 233 -11.18 -21.19 -5.88
C ARG A 233 -11.91 -20.42 -6.98
N GLU A 234 -13.02 -20.96 -7.42
CA GLU A 234 -14.00 -20.21 -8.19
C GLU A 234 -14.71 -19.20 -7.27
N TYR A 235 -15.12 -18.07 -7.85
CA TYR A 235 -15.89 -17.04 -7.16
C TYR A 235 -16.87 -16.41 -8.15
N ASP A 236 -17.93 -15.81 -7.61
CA ASP A 236 -18.92 -15.09 -8.42
C ASP A 236 -18.24 -13.90 -9.10
N THR A 237 -18.04 -14.02 -10.40
CA THR A 237 -17.52 -12.94 -11.23
C THR A 237 -18.63 -11.92 -11.51
N SER A 238 -18.25 -10.67 -11.75
CA SER A 238 -19.24 -9.67 -12.13
C SER A 238 -19.91 -10.05 -13.46
N GLU A 239 -21.23 -9.97 -13.52
CA GLU A 239 -21.96 -10.06 -14.79
C GLU A 239 -21.39 -9.04 -15.80
N GLU A 240 -21.23 -9.49 -17.05
CA GLU A 240 -20.81 -8.65 -18.16
C GLU A 240 -21.83 -8.72 -19.29
N ASN A 241 -22.20 -7.54 -19.80
CA ASN A 241 -23.05 -7.37 -20.97
C ASN A 241 -22.30 -6.50 -21.99
N GLU A 242 -21.69 -7.15 -22.98
CA GLU A 242 -20.85 -6.49 -23.99
C GLU A 242 -21.64 -5.52 -24.87
N ASP A 243 -22.88 -5.87 -25.22
CA ASP A 243 -23.76 -5.03 -26.05
C ASP A 243 -24.12 -3.74 -25.31
N LEU A 244 -24.48 -3.83 -24.02
CA LEU A 244 -24.73 -2.67 -23.17
C LEU A 244 -23.47 -1.84 -22.97
N ALA A 245 -22.31 -2.49 -22.76
CA ALA A 245 -21.04 -1.79 -22.63
C ALA A 245 -20.70 -0.98 -23.89
N LYS A 246 -20.91 -1.57 -25.08
CA LYS A 246 -20.70 -0.90 -26.36
C LYS A 246 -21.69 0.25 -26.58
N GLN A 247 -22.98 0.03 -26.31
CA GLN A 247 -24.00 1.07 -26.41
C GLN A 247 -23.67 2.30 -25.53
N ILE A 248 -23.22 2.06 -24.29
CA ILE A 248 -22.82 3.13 -23.38
C ILE A 248 -21.54 3.81 -23.86
N HIS A 249 -20.56 3.03 -24.31
CA HIS A 249 -19.32 3.57 -24.85
C HIS A 249 -19.60 4.53 -26.01
N ASP A 250 -20.33 4.07 -27.04
CA ASP A 250 -20.60 4.85 -28.25
C ASP A 250 -21.44 6.11 -27.97
N SER A 251 -22.27 6.09 -26.93
CA SER A 251 -23.11 7.24 -26.54
C SER A 251 -22.40 8.29 -25.67
N CYS A 252 -21.38 7.90 -24.90
CA CYS A 252 -20.77 8.77 -23.90
C CYS A 252 -19.29 9.10 -24.15
N TYR A 253 -18.55 8.30 -24.94
CA TYR A 253 -17.10 8.45 -25.13
C TYR A 253 -16.72 9.84 -25.65
N ASP A 254 -17.26 10.25 -26.80
CA ASP A 254 -16.96 11.54 -27.43
C ASP A 254 -17.34 12.71 -26.51
N LYS A 255 -18.45 12.58 -25.79
CA LYS A 255 -18.90 13.58 -24.81
C LYS A 255 -17.94 13.66 -23.62
N CYS A 256 -17.46 12.53 -23.11
CA CYS A 256 -16.47 12.47 -22.05
C CYS A 256 -15.15 13.10 -22.49
N TYR A 257 -14.70 12.77 -23.70
CA TYR A 257 -13.49 13.33 -24.30
C TYR A 257 -13.60 14.85 -24.44
N ALA A 258 -14.73 15.34 -24.97
CA ALA A 258 -15.00 16.77 -25.11
C ALA A 258 -15.05 17.50 -23.75
N ILE A 259 -15.65 16.90 -22.71
CA ILE A 259 -15.64 17.45 -21.35
C ILE A 259 -14.20 17.52 -20.82
N ALA A 260 -13.42 16.45 -20.96
CA ALA A 260 -12.03 16.39 -20.51
C ALA A 260 -11.15 17.45 -21.20
N LYS A 261 -11.33 17.63 -22.51
CA LYS A 261 -10.56 18.56 -23.34
C LYS A 261 -10.81 20.03 -23.01
N LYS A 262 -11.94 20.38 -22.38
CA LYS A 262 -12.23 21.77 -21.97
C LYS A 262 -11.25 22.32 -20.92
N GLY A 263 -10.56 21.46 -20.17
CA GLY A 263 -9.57 21.90 -19.18
C GLY A 263 -10.15 22.71 -18.02
N THR A 264 -11.37 22.40 -17.58
CA THR A 264 -12.08 23.18 -16.54
C THR A 264 -11.63 22.82 -15.12
N SER A 265 -12.10 23.62 -14.15
CA SER A 265 -11.87 23.37 -12.72
C SER A 265 -12.43 22.02 -12.27
N LYS A 266 -11.95 21.48 -11.13
CA LYS A 266 -12.43 20.19 -10.63
C LYS A 266 -13.94 20.22 -10.35
N ALA A 267 -14.48 21.32 -9.84
CA ALA A 267 -15.89 21.43 -9.50
C ALA A 267 -16.77 21.40 -10.76
N GLU A 268 -16.45 22.23 -11.76
CA GLU A 268 -17.16 22.28 -13.03
C GLU A 268 -17.06 20.96 -13.80
N ARG A 269 -15.86 20.36 -13.83
CA ARG A 269 -15.63 19.07 -14.48
C ARG A 269 -16.40 17.94 -13.81
N SER A 270 -16.40 17.89 -12.47
CA SER A 270 -17.16 16.88 -11.71
C SER A 270 -18.66 17.00 -11.97
N LEU A 271 -19.18 18.23 -12.01
CA LEU A 271 -20.58 18.49 -12.34
C LEU A 271 -20.91 18.07 -13.78
N ALA A 272 -20.06 18.40 -14.76
CA ALA A 272 -20.27 18.03 -16.15
C ALA A 272 -20.30 16.51 -16.36
N PHE A 273 -19.38 15.76 -15.73
CA PHE A 273 -19.40 14.30 -15.78
C PHE A 273 -20.61 13.72 -15.05
N SER A 274 -21.02 14.29 -13.92
CA SER A 274 -22.21 13.85 -13.19
C SER A 274 -23.47 14.05 -14.03
N ASN A 275 -23.63 15.23 -14.65
CA ASN A 275 -24.77 15.52 -15.51
C ASN A 275 -24.81 14.59 -16.72
N LEU A 276 -23.66 14.33 -17.35
CA LEU A 276 -23.58 13.37 -18.46
C LEU A 276 -23.95 11.95 -18.00
N LYS A 277 -23.49 11.53 -16.81
CA LYS A 277 -23.84 10.22 -16.26
C LYS A 277 -25.35 10.07 -16.07
N GLU A 278 -26.01 11.11 -15.54
CA GLU A 278 -27.46 11.11 -15.36
C GLU A 278 -28.21 11.20 -16.69
N GLU A 279 -27.69 11.95 -17.68
CA GLU A 279 -28.24 11.97 -19.05
C GLU A 279 -28.20 10.58 -19.70
N ILE A 280 -27.08 9.87 -19.60
CA ILE A 280 -26.93 8.51 -20.13
C ILE A 280 -27.87 7.56 -19.40
N LYS A 281 -27.96 7.62 -18.07
CA LYS A 281 -28.93 6.80 -17.32
C LYS A 281 -30.37 7.07 -17.75
N ALA A 282 -30.75 8.33 -17.92
CA ALA A 282 -32.10 8.72 -18.33
C ALA A 282 -32.47 8.29 -19.76
N SER A 283 -31.50 7.84 -20.57
CA SER A 283 -31.75 7.27 -21.91
C SER A 283 -32.24 5.82 -21.88
N PHE A 284 -32.14 5.15 -20.73
CA PHE A 284 -32.65 3.79 -20.49
C PHE A 284 -34.04 3.86 -19.84
N SER A 285 -34.85 2.82 -20.04
CA SER A 285 -36.15 2.67 -19.37
C SER A 285 -35.99 2.43 -17.86
N GLU A 286 -37.04 2.68 -17.08
CA GLU A 286 -37.02 2.43 -15.63
C GLU A 286 -36.71 0.96 -15.29
N GLU A 287 -37.24 0.02 -16.08
CA GLU A 287 -36.99 -1.42 -15.94
C GLU A 287 -35.51 -1.76 -16.21
N GLU A 288 -34.91 -1.21 -17.27
CA GLU A 288 -33.48 -1.41 -17.58
C GLU A 288 -32.56 -0.79 -16.54
N ILE A 289 -32.95 0.34 -15.93
CA ILE A 289 -32.19 0.97 -14.84
C ILE A 289 -32.25 0.12 -13.58
N GLU A 290 -33.42 -0.44 -13.26
CA GLU A 290 -33.59 -1.31 -12.09
C GLU A 290 -32.76 -2.59 -12.22
N GLU A 291 -32.73 -3.19 -13.42
CA GLU A 291 -31.96 -4.40 -13.70
C GLU A 291 -30.45 -4.13 -13.85
N ASN A 292 -30.08 -3.14 -14.68
CA ASN A 292 -28.70 -2.94 -15.13
C ASN A 292 -28.02 -1.69 -14.55
N GLY A 293 -28.63 -0.97 -13.62
CA GLY A 293 -28.12 0.33 -13.13
C GLY A 293 -26.67 0.30 -12.63
N LYS A 294 -26.23 -0.81 -12.01
CA LYS A 294 -24.83 -1.01 -11.60
C LYS A 294 -23.90 -1.15 -12.81
N LEU A 295 -24.29 -1.94 -13.82
CA LEU A 295 -23.54 -2.11 -15.06
C LEU A 295 -23.45 -0.81 -15.85
N ILE A 296 -24.54 -0.05 -15.92
CA ILE A 296 -24.57 1.26 -16.58
C ILE A 296 -23.52 2.19 -15.95
N GLY A 297 -23.51 2.28 -14.62
CA GLY A 297 -22.52 3.08 -13.89
C GLY A 297 -21.07 2.61 -14.09
N LYS A 298 -20.84 1.29 -14.11
CA LYS A 298 -19.53 0.66 -14.35
C LYS A 298 -19.02 0.99 -15.76
N TYR A 299 -19.84 0.79 -16.79
CA TYR A 299 -19.45 1.02 -18.18
C TYR A 299 -19.28 2.50 -18.54
N PHE A 300 -20.10 3.38 -17.95
CA PHE A 300 -19.86 4.81 -18.03
C PHE A 300 -18.48 5.19 -17.47
N SER A 301 -18.15 4.70 -16.27
CA SER A 301 -16.87 5.00 -15.62
C SER A 301 -15.67 4.42 -16.39
N LYS A 302 -15.85 3.25 -17.03
CA LYS A 302 -14.86 2.65 -17.93
C LYS A 302 -14.60 3.53 -19.15
N SER A 303 -15.66 3.94 -19.86
CA SER A 303 -15.58 4.79 -21.05
C SER A 303 -15.01 6.18 -20.72
N GLN A 304 -15.41 6.76 -19.58
CA GLN A 304 -14.85 8.01 -19.07
C GLN A 304 -13.34 7.90 -18.84
N LYS A 305 -12.88 6.82 -18.18
CA LYS A 305 -11.45 6.58 -17.91
C LYS A 305 -10.67 6.43 -19.21
N GLU A 306 -11.23 5.73 -20.19
CA GLU A 306 -10.63 5.54 -21.51
C GLU A 306 -10.48 6.87 -22.27
N ALA A 307 -11.54 7.66 -22.36
CA ALA A 307 -11.52 8.97 -23.03
C ALA A 307 -10.47 9.92 -22.42
N ILE A 308 -10.37 9.97 -21.08
CA ILE A 308 -9.39 10.81 -20.38
C ILE A 308 -7.96 10.35 -20.66
N ARG A 309 -7.74 9.02 -20.67
CA ARG A 309 -6.43 8.44 -20.97
C ARG A 309 -6.04 8.76 -22.41
N GLU A 310 -6.95 8.61 -23.35
CA GLU A 310 -6.69 8.88 -24.76
C GLU A 310 -6.35 10.34 -25.00
N LEU A 311 -7.07 11.30 -24.40
CA LEU A 311 -6.74 12.73 -24.47
C LEU A 311 -5.29 13.00 -24.04
N THR A 312 -4.85 12.36 -22.96
CA THR A 312 -3.49 12.56 -22.44
C THR A 312 -2.44 11.95 -23.39
N LEU A 313 -2.71 10.79 -23.98
CA LEU A 313 -1.77 10.09 -24.87
C LEU A 313 -1.70 10.70 -26.27
N SER A 314 -2.84 11.10 -26.83
CA SER A 314 -2.96 11.60 -28.20
C SER A 314 -2.66 13.09 -28.32
N GLU A 315 -3.16 13.91 -27.40
CA GLU A 315 -3.02 15.37 -27.47
C GLU A 315 -2.05 15.95 -26.43
N GLY A 316 -1.61 15.17 -25.44
CA GLY A 316 -0.67 15.62 -24.41
C GLY A 316 -1.28 16.58 -23.37
N PHE A 317 -2.62 16.72 -23.36
CA PHE A 317 -3.33 17.59 -22.43
C PHE A 317 -3.94 16.81 -21.26
N ARG A 318 -3.95 17.45 -20.10
CA ARG A 318 -4.56 16.95 -18.87
C ARG A 318 -5.95 17.54 -18.68
N LEU A 319 -6.68 16.98 -17.71
CA LEU A 319 -8.05 17.36 -17.37
C LEU A 319 -8.25 18.83 -16.98
N ASP A 320 -7.19 19.52 -16.56
CA ASP A 320 -7.18 20.93 -16.19
C ASP A 320 -6.49 21.82 -17.25
N GLY A 321 -6.35 21.30 -18.48
CA GLY A 321 -5.83 22.03 -19.64
C GLY A 321 -4.31 22.12 -19.72
N ARG A 322 -3.59 21.71 -18.68
CA ARG A 322 -2.12 21.74 -18.64
C ARG A 322 -1.50 20.65 -19.52
N LYS A 323 -0.27 20.91 -19.98
CA LYS A 323 0.61 19.88 -20.56
C LYS A 323 1.14 18.92 -19.51
N THR A 324 1.78 17.84 -19.95
CA THR A 324 2.36 16.81 -19.08
C THR A 324 3.53 17.32 -18.23
N ASP A 325 4.25 18.34 -18.70
CA ASP A 325 5.41 18.97 -18.07
C ASP A 325 5.09 20.28 -17.31
N GLU A 326 3.86 20.78 -17.42
CA GLU A 326 3.44 22.01 -16.74
C GLU A 326 2.97 21.76 -15.30
N ILE A 327 3.44 22.59 -14.37
CA ILE A 327 3.01 22.61 -12.97
C ILE A 327 1.83 23.56 -12.76
N ARG A 328 1.04 23.35 -11.69
CA ARG A 328 -0.03 24.29 -11.28
C ARG A 328 0.59 25.52 -10.63
N ASP A 329 -0.16 26.63 -10.64
CA ASP A 329 0.23 27.85 -9.95
C ASP A 329 0.57 27.59 -8.49
N ILE A 330 1.66 28.21 -8.04
CA ILE A 330 2.17 28.11 -6.68
C ILE A 330 2.01 29.46 -6.00
N TRP A 331 1.46 29.42 -4.80
CA TRP A 331 1.44 30.55 -3.88
C TRP A 331 1.91 30.07 -2.51
N ALA A 332 2.77 30.85 -1.87
CA ALA A 332 3.30 30.54 -0.55
C ALA A 332 3.34 31.81 0.31
N GLU A 333 3.06 31.62 1.60
CA GLU A 333 3.15 32.66 2.62
C GLU A 333 3.80 32.06 3.86
N VAL A 334 4.77 32.77 4.45
CA VAL A 334 5.40 32.41 5.72
C VAL A 334 4.87 33.33 6.83
N ASP A 335 4.96 32.89 8.07
CA ASP A 335 4.54 33.63 9.27
C ASP A 335 3.04 33.99 9.30
N TYR A 336 2.20 33.12 8.72
CA TYR A 336 0.75 33.31 8.69
C TYR A 336 0.10 33.26 10.08
N LEU A 337 0.58 32.37 10.97
CA LEU A 337 0.05 32.23 12.33
C LEU A 337 0.87 33.06 13.33
N PRO A 338 0.22 33.91 14.15
CA PRO A 338 0.92 34.89 14.99
C PRO A 338 1.58 34.29 16.24
N SER A 339 1.17 33.09 16.70
CA SER A 339 1.59 32.53 17.99
C SER A 339 2.49 31.30 17.89
N THR A 340 2.66 30.72 16.71
CA THR A 340 3.49 29.51 16.51
C THR A 340 4.96 29.90 16.39
N HIS A 341 5.89 28.99 16.73
CA HIS A 341 7.32 29.25 16.51
C HIS A 341 7.66 29.45 15.03
N GLY A 342 6.97 28.74 14.14
CA GLY A 342 7.01 28.99 12.70
C GLY A 342 5.74 28.49 12.04
N SER A 343 5.32 29.14 10.96
CA SER A 343 4.18 28.70 10.16
C SER A 343 4.34 29.05 8.68
N ALA A 344 3.72 28.26 7.82
CA ALA A 344 3.66 28.55 6.39
C ALA A 344 2.36 28.01 5.79
N ILE A 345 1.82 28.74 4.81
CA ILE A 345 0.84 28.22 3.88
C ILE A 345 1.54 27.93 2.56
N PHE A 346 1.35 26.73 2.05
CA PHE A 346 1.77 26.35 0.70
C PHE A 346 0.56 25.93 -0.11
N THR A 347 0.33 26.59 -1.24
CA THR A 347 -0.76 26.28 -2.17
C THR A 347 -0.19 25.95 -3.54
N ARG A 348 -0.63 24.83 -4.12
CA ARG A 348 -0.33 24.42 -5.49
C ARG A 348 -1.62 24.05 -6.22
N GLY A 349 -2.16 25.02 -6.97
CA GLY A 349 -3.51 24.97 -7.54
C GLY A 349 -4.58 24.72 -6.46
N GLU A 350 -5.44 23.72 -6.66
CA GLU A 350 -6.52 23.36 -5.72
C GLU A 350 -6.04 22.57 -4.46
N THR A 351 -4.74 22.50 -4.20
CA THR A 351 -4.18 21.80 -3.03
C THR A 351 -3.46 22.78 -2.13
N GLN A 352 -3.85 22.85 -0.86
CA GLN A 352 -3.28 23.76 0.13
C GLN A 352 -2.90 23.00 1.41
N ALA A 353 -1.77 23.37 2.01
CA ALA A 353 -1.31 22.90 3.30
C ALA A 353 -0.96 24.10 4.19
N LEU A 354 -1.44 24.07 5.43
CA LEU A 354 -0.97 24.94 6.52
C LEU A 354 -0.03 24.09 7.39
N ALA A 355 1.24 24.45 7.42
CA ALA A 355 2.27 23.78 8.21
C ALA A 355 2.70 24.66 9.38
N THR A 356 3.03 24.03 10.51
CA THR A 356 3.51 24.71 11.72
C THR A 356 4.72 24.00 12.28
N VAL A 357 5.70 24.76 12.74
CA VAL A 357 6.89 24.24 13.43
C VAL A 357 6.78 24.60 14.91
N THR A 358 7.09 23.64 15.77
CA THR A 358 7.16 23.84 17.22
C THR A 358 8.49 23.31 17.73
N LEU A 359 9.27 24.16 18.40
CA LEU A 359 10.51 23.79 19.04
C LEU A 359 10.24 23.33 20.48
N GLY A 360 10.91 22.27 20.89
CA GLY A 360 10.85 21.69 22.23
C GLY A 360 12.24 21.40 22.79
N THR A 361 12.26 20.74 23.93
CA THR A 361 13.48 20.25 24.60
C THR A 361 13.58 18.73 24.44
N SER A 362 14.66 18.12 24.95
CA SER A 362 14.78 16.65 25.01
C SER A 362 13.66 15.96 25.78
N ARG A 363 12.91 16.68 26.63
CA ARG A 363 11.73 16.14 27.33
C ARG A 363 10.51 15.96 26.41
N ASP A 364 10.52 16.63 25.26
CA ASP A 364 9.45 16.64 24.27
C ASP A 364 9.73 15.69 23.10
N ALA A 365 10.85 14.95 23.16
CA ALA A 365 11.16 13.89 22.21
C ALA A 365 10.09 12.79 22.26
N ASN A 366 9.69 12.31 21.09
CA ASN A 366 8.70 11.25 20.98
C ASN A 366 9.34 9.93 21.40
N LYS A 367 8.77 9.27 22.41
CA LYS A 367 9.30 7.98 22.90
C LYS A 367 8.68 6.84 22.12
N ILE A 368 9.54 6.08 21.45
CA ILE A 368 9.15 4.89 20.71
C ILE A 368 9.36 3.67 21.62
N ASP A 369 8.27 2.93 21.85
CA ASP A 369 8.28 1.67 22.57
C ASP A 369 7.61 0.59 21.71
N MET A 370 8.42 -0.04 20.86
CA MET A 370 8.03 -1.21 20.07
C MET A 370 8.79 -2.44 20.58
N PRO A 371 8.24 -3.66 20.36
CA PRO A 371 8.96 -4.88 20.68
C PRO A 371 10.30 -4.99 19.96
N SER A 372 10.36 -4.54 18.70
CA SER A 372 11.57 -4.57 17.87
C SER A 372 12.47 -3.34 17.95
N TYR A 373 12.05 -2.30 18.67
CA TYR A 373 12.81 -1.05 18.80
C TYR A 373 12.32 -0.19 19.96
N GLU A 374 13.23 0.18 20.85
CA GLU A 374 13.05 1.25 21.84
C GLU A 374 13.95 2.42 21.45
N GLY A 375 13.40 3.63 21.48
CA GLY A 375 14.18 4.80 21.12
C GLY A 375 13.44 6.10 21.36
N GLU A 376 14.08 7.20 20.95
CA GLU A 376 13.49 8.52 20.97
C GLU A 376 13.62 9.15 19.58
N GLU A 377 12.58 9.82 19.14
CA GLU A 377 12.50 10.54 17.88
C GLU A 377 12.44 12.03 18.19
N THR A 378 13.43 12.78 17.70
CA THR A 378 13.60 14.21 17.98
C THR A 378 12.96 15.09 16.92
N PHE A 379 12.66 14.52 15.75
CA PHE A 379 11.90 15.15 14.68
C PHE A 379 10.74 14.23 14.30
N TYR A 380 9.51 14.74 14.40
CA TYR A 380 8.31 13.99 14.05
C TYR A 380 7.29 14.91 13.37
N LEU A 381 6.65 14.40 12.32
CA LEU A 381 5.69 15.15 11.51
C LEU A 381 4.29 14.55 11.61
N HIS A 382 3.34 15.35 12.10
CA HIS A 382 1.93 14.97 12.12
C HIS A 382 1.18 15.55 10.91
N TYR A 383 0.56 14.67 10.13
CA TYR A 383 -0.28 15.05 9.00
C TYR A 383 -1.76 14.84 9.36
N ASN A 384 -2.58 15.88 9.15
CA ASN A 384 -4.02 15.85 9.40
C ASN A 384 -4.79 16.09 8.10
N PHE A 385 -5.83 15.29 7.84
CA PHE A 385 -6.67 15.40 6.64
C PHE A 385 -8.15 15.50 6.99
N PRO A 386 -8.58 16.67 7.51
CA PRO A 386 -9.96 16.89 7.91
C PRO A 386 -10.90 16.88 6.69
N PRO A 387 -12.20 16.57 6.90
CA PRO A 387 -13.12 16.31 5.80
C PRO A 387 -13.48 17.57 4.97
N PHE A 388 -13.30 18.77 5.55
CA PHE A 388 -13.45 20.01 4.80
C PHE A 388 -12.41 20.16 3.68
N CYS A 389 -11.26 19.46 3.74
CA CYS A 389 -10.26 19.47 2.66
C CYS A 389 -10.81 18.95 1.33
N THR A 390 -11.85 18.10 1.37
CA THR A 390 -12.54 17.58 0.17
C THR A 390 -13.96 18.11 0.03
N GLY A 391 -14.41 19.00 0.93
CA GLY A 391 -15.78 19.53 0.93
C GLY A 391 -16.83 18.51 1.36
N GLU A 392 -16.43 17.46 2.08
CA GLU A 392 -17.32 16.38 2.52
C GLU A 392 -17.67 16.50 4.01
N ALA A 393 -18.86 16.06 4.40
CA ALA A 393 -19.23 15.90 5.81
C ALA A 393 -19.09 14.42 6.20
N ARG A 394 -18.17 14.11 7.12
CA ARG A 394 -18.02 12.76 7.71
C ARG A 394 -17.63 12.86 9.20
N PRO A 395 -18.01 11.87 10.03
CA PRO A 395 -17.62 11.84 11.44
C PRO A 395 -16.10 11.90 11.61
N LEU A 396 -15.64 12.75 12.51
CA LEU A 396 -14.23 12.76 12.92
C LEU A 396 -13.95 11.50 13.74
N ARG A 397 -13.03 10.67 13.23
CA ARG A 397 -12.45 9.54 13.95
C ARG A 397 -11.02 9.92 14.34
N GLY A 398 -10.34 9.06 15.10
CA GLY A 398 -8.90 9.22 15.33
C GLY A 398 -8.10 9.18 14.03
N THR A 399 -6.80 9.46 14.12
CA THR A 399 -5.87 9.49 12.98
C THR A 399 -5.98 8.22 12.15
N SER A 400 -6.26 8.39 10.85
CA SER A 400 -6.38 7.28 9.91
C SER A 400 -5.02 6.73 9.53
N ARG A 401 -4.98 5.47 9.07
CA ARG A 401 -3.74 4.87 8.53
C ARG A 401 -3.14 5.69 7.39
N ARG A 402 -3.99 6.34 6.57
CA ARG A 402 -3.55 7.20 5.47
C ARG A 402 -2.84 8.45 5.97
N GLU A 403 -3.33 9.05 7.05
CA GLU A 403 -2.72 10.23 7.65
C GLU A 403 -1.34 9.90 8.23
N VAL A 404 -1.21 8.77 8.96
CA VAL A 404 0.09 8.29 9.45
C VAL A 404 1.06 8.06 8.29
N GLY A 405 0.62 7.40 7.22
CA GLY A 405 1.45 7.15 6.04
C GLY A 405 1.90 8.42 5.32
N HIS A 406 1.01 9.39 5.12
CA HIS A 406 1.39 10.67 4.49
C HIS A 406 2.28 11.52 5.39
N GLY A 407 2.10 11.46 6.71
CA GLY A 407 2.98 12.12 7.67
C GLY A 407 4.39 11.57 7.60
N ASN A 408 4.55 10.26 7.66
CA ASN A 408 5.86 9.62 7.53
C ASN A 408 6.51 9.88 6.16
N LEU A 409 5.75 9.86 5.07
CA LEU A 409 6.26 10.21 3.74
C LEU A 409 6.80 11.64 3.68
N ALA A 410 6.09 12.61 4.26
CA ALA A 410 6.56 13.99 4.31
C ALA A 410 7.76 14.15 5.25
N GLN A 411 7.81 13.40 6.36
CA GLN A 411 8.93 13.40 7.29
C GLN A 411 10.23 12.92 6.63
N ARG A 412 10.19 11.84 5.84
CA ARG A 412 11.35 11.31 5.10
C ARG A 412 11.88 12.24 4.00
N GLY A 413 11.10 13.25 3.62
CA GLY A 413 11.49 14.22 2.60
C GLY A 413 12.11 15.50 3.17
N LEU A 414 12.27 15.59 4.49
CA LEU A 414 12.77 16.74 5.25
C LEU A 414 13.94 16.31 6.13
#